data_AF-A0A8S3RXE6-F1
#
_entry.id   AF-A0A8S3RXE6-F1
#
_cell.length_a   1.000
_cell.length_b   1.000
_cell.length_c   1.000
_cell.angle_alpha   90.00
_cell.angle_beta   90.00
_cell.angle_gamma   90.00
#
_symmetry.space_group_name_H-M   'P 1'
#
loop_
_entity.id
_entity.type
_entity.pdbx_description
1 polymer ?
#
loop_
_entity_poly.entity_id
_entity_poly.type
_entity_poly.pdbx_seq_one_letter_code
_entity_poly.pdbx_strand_id
1 'polypeptide(L)'
;MTKSRLRANCQINPIVTPICFDGKQMEIRDWLSQFENCRAINLWTDDQCVKILPTFLRAQALQLYNDMTLIEKGDYGSLIKFLIQKFDPIQDPGVYLSQLHSMTQSSFKSLLQLSSAVFRLVCKAYPSIDSDSKQKMSIQYFIDALSDSEVQKQLRRLSPKTLAEAVDLALREESYVTLEKKRPKTQSLSEVEPSDQFSVFSKQLEELRECVAKLSVGKFSADRVEEAAVAPAPIQICSISNPKPHHLYPADVGDFLLGDLEIMSFIKLNILS
;
A
#
# COMPACT_ATOMS: atom_id res chain seq x y z
N MET A 1 -58.70 9.85 45.36
CA MET A 1 -58.37 9.92 43.91
C MET A 1 -56.89 10.26 43.76
N THR A 2 -56.02 9.26 43.74
CA THR A 2 -54.57 9.42 43.64
C THR A 2 -54.14 9.25 42.20
N LYS A 3 -53.57 10.30 41.62
CA LYS A 3 -53.08 10.37 40.24
C LYS A 3 -51.95 9.36 40.03
N SER A 4 -52.17 8.40 39.13
CA SER A 4 -51.18 7.45 38.64
C SER A 4 -50.06 8.21 37.91
N ARG A 5 -48.86 8.26 38.49
CA ARG A 5 -47.65 8.67 37.77
C ARG A 5 -47.24 7.53 36.85
N LEU A 6 -47.59 7.62 35.58
CA LEU A 6 -46.89 6.88 34.52
C LEU A 6 -45.45 7.39 34.49
N ARG A 7 -44.53 6.63 35.10
CA ARG A 7 -43.10 6.80 34.82
C ARG A 7 -42.88 6.22 33.42
N ALA A 8 -42.74 7.10 32.43
CA ALA A 8 -42.20 6.72 31.14
C ALA A 8 -40.80 6.14 31.39
N ASN A 9 -40.67 4.83 31.29
CA ASN A 9 -39.42 4.12 31.50
C ASN A 9 -38.57 4.26 30.23
N CYS A 10 -37.92 5.40 30.04
CA CYS A 10 -37.01 5.67 28.93
C CYS A 10 -35.59 5.13 29.23
N GLN A 11 -35.50 3.84 29.54
CA GLN A 11 -34.23 3.13 29.46
C GLN A 11 -33.98 2.81 27.98
N ILE A 12 -33.25 3.70 27.30
CA ILE A 12 -32.75 3.45 25.96
C ILE A 12 -31.58 2.49 26.13
N ASN A 13 -31.85 1.18 26.08
CA ASN A 13 -30.83 0.16 26.02
C ASN A 13 -30.55 -0.14 24.54
N PRO A 14 -29.48 0.41 23.97
CA PRO A 14 -29.20 0.25 22.54
C PRO A 14 -28.75 -1.18 22.23
N ILE A 15 -29.27 -1.74 21.14
CA ILE A 15 -28.89 -3.06 20.63
C ILE A 15 -27.47 -2.98 20.05
N VAL A 16 -27.21 -1.92 19.27
CA VAL A 16 -25.91 -1.63 18.68
C VAL A 16 -25.49 -0.22 19.09
N THR A 17 -24.23 -0.04 19.50
CA THR A 17 -23.72 1.28 19.87
C THR A 17 -22.73 1.78 18.82
N PRO A 18 -22.84 3.05 18.39
CA PRO A 18 -21.84 3.66 17.51
C PRO A 18 -20.52 3.85 18.27
N ILE A 19 -19.42 3.87 17.52
CA ILE A 19 -18.12 4.23 18.08
C ILE A 19 -18.09 5.72 18.46
N CYS A 20 -17.22 6.08 19.41
CA CYS A 20 -17.07 7.47 19.81
C CYS A 20 -16.34 8.30 18.74
N PHE A 21 -16.73 9.56 18.58
CA PHE A 21 -16.12 10.51 17.64
C PHE A 21 -15.27 11.55 18.37
N ASP A 22 -13.99 11.63 18.01
CA ASP A 22 -13.02 12.57 18.57
C ASP A 22 -12.62 13.71 17.61
N GLY A 23 -13.00 13.61 16.34
CA GLY A 23 -12.66 14.57 15.30
C GLY A 23 -11.26 14.43 14.68
N LYS A 24 -10.50 13.37 14.99
CA LYS A 24 -9.11 13.21 14.52
C LYS A 24 -8.90 11.99 13.62
N GLN A 25 -9.44 10.84 14.00
CA GLN A 25 -9.11 9.58 13.35
C GLN A 25 -10.01 9.28 12.14
N MET A 26 -11.27 9.69 12.23
CA MET A 26 -12.29 9.44 11.22
C MET A 26 -12.94 10.76 10.82
N GLU A 27 -13.32 10.90 9.56
CA GLU A 27 -14.07 12.08 9.11
C GLU A 27 -15.49 12.06 9.66
N ILE A 28 -16.05 13.24 9.87
CA ILE A 28 -17.41 13.40 10.42
C ILE A 28 -18.47 12.69 9.56
N ARG A 29 -18.33 12.67 8.23
CA ARG A 29 -19.29 12.02 7.32
C ARG A 29 -19.29 10.50 7.45
N ASP A 30 -18.11 9.91 7.58
CA ASP A 30 -17.97 8.45 7.75
C ASP A 30 -18.53 8.02 9.11
N TRP A 31 -18.28 8.82 10.16
CA TRP A 31 -18.86 8.60 11.48
C TRP A 31 -20.39 8.72 11.48
N LEU A 32 -20.92 9.78 10.85
CA LEU A 32 -22.36 9.99 10.76
C LEU A 32 -23.06 8.85 10.03
N SER A 33 -22.46 8.32 8.95
CA SER A 33 -22.98 7.13 8.27
C SER A 33 -23.11 5.93 9.22
N GLN A 34 -22.10 5.67 10.05
CA GLN A 34 -22.17 4.62 11.07
C GLN A 34 -23.22 4.92 12.15
N PHE A 35 -23.33 6.18 12.58
CA PHE A 35 -24.34 6.60 13.54
C PHE A 35 -25.76 6.40 12.99
N GLU A 36 -26.01 6.76 11.73
CA GLU A 36 -27.30 6.56 11.07
C GLU A 36 -27.64 5.06 10.90
N ASN A 37 -26.66 4.21 10.62
CA ASN A 37 -26.87 2.77 10.63
C ASN A 37 -27.28 2.26 12.03
N CYS A 38 -26.62 2.74 13.08
CA CYS A 38 -27.01 2.42 14.46
C CYS A 38 -28.41 2.95 14.79
N ARG A 39 -28.73 4.16 14.35
CA ARG A 39 -30.04 4.78 14.49
C ARG A 39 -31.13 3.92 13.85
N ALA A 40 -30.89 3.45 12.62
CA ALA A 40 -31.83 2.61 11.88
C ALA A 40 -32.07 1.26 12.58
N ILE A 41 -31.00 0.61 13.06
CA ILE A 41 -31.10 -0.68 13.76
C ILE A 41 -31.83 -0.53 15.11
N ASN A 42 -31.54 0.54 15.85
CA ASN A 42 -32.15 0.78 17.16
C ASN A 42 -33.49 1.51 17.10
N LEU A 43 -33.95 1.91 15.91
CA LEU A 43 -35.18 2.66 15.67
C LEU A 43 -35.25 3.96 16.49
N TRP A 44 -34.13 4.68 16.63
CA TRP A 44 -34.11 5.94 17.38
C TRP A 44 -34.84 7.05 16.62
N THR A 45 -35.70 7.76 17.34
CA THR A 45 -36.36 8.98 16.85
C THR A 45 -35.40 10.18 16.91
N ASP A 46 -35.69 11.25 16.17
CA ASP A 46 -34.86 12.46 16.18
C ASP A 46 -34.68 13.03 17.60
N ASP A 47 -35.76 13.07 18.39
CA ASP A 47 -35.74 13.52 19.79
C ASP A 47 -34.82 12.69 20.69
N GLN A 48 -34.69 11.39 20.40
CA GLN A 48 -33.77 10.51 21.10
C GLN A 48 -32.34 10.75 20.63
N CYS A 49 -32.14 10.86 19.31
CA CYS A 49 -30.85 11.13 18.71
C CYS A 49 -30.20 12.41 19.25
N VAL A 50 -30.96 13.48 19.45
CA VAL A 50 -30.46 14.73 20.08
C VAL A 50 -29.84 14.49 21.45
N LYS A 51 -30.42 13.58 22.25
CA LYS A 51 -29.93 13.26 23.61
C LYS A 51 -28.80 12.24 23.59
N ILE A 52 -28.82 11.33 22.63
CA ILE A 52 -27.88 10.22 22.50
C ILE A 52 -26.58 10.67 21.82
N LEU A 53 -26.65 11.43 20.74
CA LEU A 53 -25.50 11.86 19.92
C LEU A 53 -24.37 12.45 20.77
N PRO A 54 -24.61 13.38 21.72
CA PRO A 54 -23.56 14.00 22.53
C PRO A 54 -22.80 13.00 23.41
N THR A 55 -23.47 11.91 23.81
CA THR A 55 -22.85 10.86 24.63
C THR A 55 -21.77 10.07 23.89
N PHE A 56 -21.74 10.15 22.56
CA PHE A 56 -20.72 9.55 21.70
C PHE A 56 -19.67 10.54 21.18
N LEU A 57 -19.80 11.84 21.51
CA LEU A 57 -18.78 12.83 21.19
C LEU A 57 -17.68 12.83 22.27
N ARG A 58 -16.43 13.00 21.84
CA ARG A 58 -15.25 13.04 22.71
C ARG A 58 -14.34 14.21 22.32
N ALA A 59 -13.47 14.60 23.24
CA ALA A 59 -12.42 15.60 23.03
C ALA A 59 -12.94 16.88 22.31
N GLN A 60 -12.37 17.20 21.15
CA GLN A 60 -12.70 18.41 20.39
C GLN A 60 -14.17 18.45 19.93
N ALA A 61 -14.74 17.29 19.58
CA ALA A 61 -16.14 17.22 19.16
C ALA A 61 -17.10 17.54 20.30
N LEU A 62 -16.77 17.10 21.52
CA LEU A 62 -17.56 17.41 22.70
C LEU A 62 -17.41 18.89 23.10
N GLN A 63 -16.22 19.48 22.95
CA GLN A 63 -16.02 20.92 23.17
C GLN A 63 -16.89 21.76 22.23
N LEU A 64 -16.85 21.47 20.93
CA LEU A 64 -17.67 22.15 19.94
C LEU A 64 -19.17 21.99 20.20
N TYR A 65 -19.60 20.82 20.68
CA TYR A 65 -20.99 20.61 21.10
C TYR A 65 -21.36 21.48 22.31
N ASN A 66 -20.49 21.59 23.31
CA ASN A 66 -20.76 22.41 24.48
C ASN A 66 -20.93 23.88 24.11
N ASP A 67 -20.15 24.37 23.14
CA ASP A 67 -20.19 25.75 22.65
C ASP A 67 -21.45 26.09 21.82
N MET A 68 -22.21 25.10 21.35
CA MET A 68 -23.46 25.33 20.59
C MET A 68 -24.57 25.96 21.44
N THR A 69 -25.41 26.73 20.76
CA THR A 69 -26.62 27.34 21.34
C THR A 69 -27.72 26.30 21.61
N LEU A 70 -28.67 26.65 22.48
CA LEU A 70 -29.83 25.80 22.80
C LEU A 70 -30.71 25.51 21.58
N ILE A 71 -30.75 26.41 20.59
CA ILE A 71 -31.52 26.25 19.37
C ILE A 71 -30.89 25.16 18.49
N GLU A 72 -29.57 25.21 18.30
CA GLU A 72 -28.81 24.21 17.52
C GLU A 72 -28.85 22.82 18.18
N LYS A 73 -28.92 22.77 19.52
CA LYS A 73 -29.07 21.53 20.29
C LYS A 73 -30.51 21.00 20.31
N GLY A 74 -31.50 21.77 19.87
CA GLY A 74 -32.92 21.40 19.98
C GLY A 74 -33.43 20.49 18.88
N ASP A 75 -32.77 20.49 17.72
CA ASP A 75 -33.17 19.75 16.52
C ASP A 75 -32.00 18.89 16.01
N TYR A 76 -32.30 17.65 15.62
CA TYR A 76 -31.30 16.70 15.16
C TYR A 76 -30.64 17.15 13.85
N GLY A 77 -31.43 17.68 12.91
CA GLY A 77 -30.93 18.15 11.62
C GLY A 77 -29.98 19.34 11.78
N SER A 78 -30.35 20.30 12.63
CA SER A 78 -29.54 21.46 12.97
C SER A 78 -28.22 21.08 13.66
N LEU A 79 -28.29 20.12 14.58
CA LEU A 79 -27.12 19.58 15.29
C LEU A 79 -26.11 18.93 14.33
N ILE A 80 -26.56 18.07 13.41
CA ILE A 80 -25.68 17.45 12.41
C ILE A 80 -25.08 18.51 11.49
N LYS A 81 -25.89 19.45 10.99
CA LYS A 81 -25.42 20.52 10.10
C LYS A 81 -24.30 21.33 10.74
N PHE A 82 -24.45 21.70 12.01
CA PHE A 82 -23.41 22.40 12.74
C PHE A 82 -22.13 21.56 12.85
N LEU A 83 -22.23 20.28 13.21
CA LEU A 83 -21.06 19.40 13.32
C LEU A 83 -20.33 19.24 11.99
N ILE A 84 -21.07 19.03 10.89
CA ILE A 84 -20.49 18.95 9.54
C ILE A 84 -19.79 20.26 9.20
N GLN A 85 -20.42 21.41 9.43
CA GLN A 85 -19.82 22.71 9.11
C GLN A 85 -18.51 22.97 9.86
N LYS A 86 -18.38 22.48 11.10
CA LYS A 86 -17.16 22.65 11.89
C LYS A 86 -16.05 21.66 11.54
N PHE A 87 -16.39 20.40 11.25
CA PHE A 87 -15.39 19.35 11.00
C PHE A 87 -15.07 19.11 9.52
N ASP A 88 -15.98 19.44 8.62
CA ASP A 88 -15.83 19.34 7.17
C ASP A 88 -16.40 20.60 6.51
N PRO A 89 -15.80 21.78 6.77
CA PRO A 89 -16.26 23.02 6.18
C PRO A 89 -16.18 22.94 4.66
N ILE A 90 -17.15 23.52 3.97
CA ILE A 90 -17.11 23.63 2.51
C ILE A 90 -15.94 24.56 2.15
N GLN A 91 -14.91 24.00 1.54
CA GLN A 91 -13.76 24.74 1.04
C GLN A 91 -13.87 24.94 -0.47
N ASP A 92 -13.15 25.95 -0.97
CA ASP A 92 -12.97 26.17 -2.40
C ASP A 92 -12.24 24.97 -3.04
N PRO A 93 -12.68 24.47 -4.22
CA PRO A 93 -12.00 23.41 -4.95
C PRO A 93 -10.47 23.60 -5.09
N GLY A 94 -9.99 24.83 -5.23
CA GLY A 94 -8.56 25.14 -5.32
C GLY A 94 -7.76 24.74 -4.07
N VAL A 95 -8.39 24.76 -2.90
CA VAL A 95 -7.77 24.33 -1.64
C VAL A 95 -7.55 22.82 -1.65
N TYR A 96 -8.54 22.05 -2.09
CA TYR A 96 -8.41 20.59 -2.21
C TYR A 96 -7.38 20.18 -3.27
N LEU A 97 -7.28 20.92 -4.37
CA LEU A 97 -6.21 20.72 -5.36
C LEU A 97 -4.82 20.97 -4.78
N SER A 98 -4.67 22.05 -4.03
CA SER A 98 -3.41 22.35 -3.36
C SER A 98 -3.03 21.24 -2.37
N GLN A 99 -4.02 20.72 -1.62
CA GLN A 99 -3.83 19.57 -0.73
C GLN A 99 -3.39 18.33 -1.51
N LEU A 100 -4.08 17.98 -2.60
CA LEU A 100 -3.73 16.85 -3.48
C LEU A 100 -2.28 16.93 -3.97
N HIS A 101 -1.84 18.08 -4.45
CA HIS A 101 -0.47 18.26 -4.93
C HIS A 101 0.58 18.23 -3.81
N SER A 102 0.19 18.57 -2.58
CA SER A 102 1.07 18.47 -1.41
C SER A 102 1.13 17.07 -0.77
N MET A 103 0.28 16.14 -1.21
CA MET A 103 0.24 14.80 -0.62
C MET A 103 1.52 14.04 -0.89
N THR A 104 2.06 13.46 0.17
CA THR A 104 3.22 12.57 0.11
C THR A 104 2.94 11.33 0.94
N GLN A 105 3.43 10.18 0.49
CA GLN A 105 3.26 8.90 1.18
C GLN A 105 3.72 8.97 2.65
N SER A 106 4.78 9.74 2.95
CA SER A 106 5.31 9.92 4.31
C SER A 106 4.32 10.54 5.29
N SER A 107 3.29 11.22 4.80
CA SER A 107 2.22 11.81 5.63
C SER A 107 1.21 10.77 6.13
N PHE A 108 1.26 9.54 5.60
CA PHE A 108 0.30 8.47 5.88
C PHE A 108 1.00 7.23 6.43
N LYS A 109 0.26 6.44 7.24
CA LYS A 109 0.82 5.21 7.83
C LYS A 109 0.76 4.02 6.88
N SER A 110 -0.16 4.03 5.90
CA SER A 110 -0.34 2.95 4.94
C SER A 110 -0.72 3.47 3.56
N LEU A 111 -0.39 2.68 2.53
CA LEU A 111 -0.79 2.96 1.14
C LEU A 111 -2.31 2.98 0.96
N LEU A 112 -3.05 2.19 1.73
CA LEU A 112 -4.51 2.19 1.71
C LEU A 112 -5.10 3.50 2.27
N GLN A 113 -4.50 4.05 3.33
CA GLN A 113 -4.88 5.36 3.86
C GLN A 113 -4.59 6.47 2.85
N LEU A 114 -3.43 6.40 2.19
CA LEU A 114 -3.06 7.33 1.13
C LEU A 114 -4.07 7.27 -0.03
N SER A 115 -4.37 6.09 -0.58
CA SER A 115 -5.29 5.95 -1.71
C SER A 115 -6.70 6.43 -1.38
N SER A 116 -7.21 6.09 -0.19
CA SER A 116 -8.53 6.55 0.28
C SER A 116 -8.58 8.07 0.40
N ALA A 117 -7.53 8.68 0.96
CA ALA A 117 -7.43 10.13 1.10
C ALA A 117 -7.34 10.84 -0.27
N VAL A 118 -6.55 10.30 -1.21
CA VAL A 118 -6.46 10.82 -2.58
C VAL A 118 -7.83 10.78 -3.26
N PHE A 119 -8.51 9.63 -3.25
CA PHE A 119 -9.80 9.48 -3.89
C PHE A 119 -10.85 10.46 -3.34
N ARG A 120 -10.88 10.62 -2.02
CA ARG A 120 -11.79 11.54 -1.34
C ARG A 120 -11.50 12.99 -1.70
N LEU A 121 -10.23 13.40 -1.71
CA LEU A 121 -9.85 14.75 -2.11
C LEU A 121 -10.15 15.02 -3.58
N VAL A 122 -9.96 14.04 -4.48
CA VAL A 122 -10.37 14.16 -5.89
C VAL A 122 -11.88 14.38 -6.01
N CYS A 123 -12.69 13.66 -5.23
CA CYS A 123 -14.13 13.87 -5.21
C CYS A 123 -14.53 15.28 -4.74
N LYS A 124 -13.82 15.82 -3.74
CA LYS A 124 -14.05 17.19 -3.21
C LYS A 124 -13.54 18.28 -4.16
N ALA A 125 -12.40 18.06 -4.82
CA ALA A 125 -11.81 19.00 -5.76
C ALA A 125 -12.57 19.09 -7.09
N TYR A 126 -13.19 17.99 -7.52
CA TYR A 126 -13.85 17.90 -8.82
C TYR A 126 -15.29 17.40 -8.73
N PRO A 127 -16.21 18.11 -8.05
CA PRO A 127 -17.56 17.60 -7.80
C PRO A 127 -18.32 17.27 -9.09
N SER A 128 -18.17 18.08 -10.15
CA SER A 128 -18.90 17.97 -11.42
C SER A 128 -18.37 16.91 -12.39
N ILE A 129 -17.19 16.32 -12.15
CA ILE A 129 -16.57 15.34 -13.05
C ILE A 129 -17.20 13.95 -12.83
N ASP A 130 -17.26 13.13 -13.88
CA ASP A 130 -17.75 11.76 -13.83
C ASP A 130 -16.86 10.84 -12.96
N SER A 131 -17.43 9.72 -12.50
CA SER A 131 -16.74 8.79 -11.59
C SER A 131 -15.52 8.13 -12.23
N ASP A 132 -15.55 7.84 -13.53
CA ASP A 132 -14.47 7.14 -14.22
C ASP A 132 -13.27 8.07 -14.40
N SER A 133 -13.52 9.32 -14.76
CA SER A 133 -12.49 10.36 -14.83
C SER A 133 -11.89 10.63 -13.45
N LYS A 134 -12.71 10.72 -12.38
CA LYS A 134 -12.23 10.85 -11.00
C LYS A 134 -11.33 9.67 -10.61
N GLN A 135 -11.68 8.45 -11.00
CA GLN A 135 -10.85 7.27 -10.74
C GLN A 135 -9.49 7.36 -11.45
N LYS A 136 -9.47 7.74 -12.73
CA LYS A 136 -8.21 7.94 -13.48
C LYS A 136 -7.33 9.02 -12.84
N MET A 137 -7.93 10.13 -12.44
CA MET A 137 -7.23 11.21 -11.74
C MET A 137 -6.67 10.73 -10.40
N SER A 138 -7.46 9.96 -9.64
CA SER A 138 -7.04 9.40 -8.36
C SER A 138 -5.83 8.46 -8.51
N ILE A 139 -5.80 7.64 -9.56
CA ILE A 139 -4.64 6.79 -9.87
C ILE A 139 -3.40 7.65 -10.13
N GLN A 140 -3.54 8.70 -10.94
CA GLN A 140 -2.42 9.59 -11.27
C GLN A 140 -1.86 10.29 -10.02
N TYR A 141 -2.73 10.92 -9.23
CA TYR A 141 -2.33 11.57 -7.97
C TYR A 141 -1.76 10.58 -6.96
N PHE A 142 -2.28 9.35 -6.89
CA PHE A 142 -1.75 8.31 -6.02
C PHE A 142 -0.31 7.94 -6.42
N ILE A 143 -0.05 7.70 -7.71
CA ILE A 143 1.29 7.41 -8.22
C ILE A 143 2.23 8.58 -7.93
N ASP A 144 1.80 9.82 -8.16
CA ASP A 144 2.61 11.02 -7.92
C ASP A 144 2.96 11.20 -6.43
N ALA A 145 2.09 10.76 -5.53
CA ALA A 145 2.28 10.88 -4.08
C ALA A 145 3.22 9.81 -3.48
N LEU A 146 3.59 8.76 -4.22
CA LEU A 146 4.47 7.69 -3.70
C LEU A 146 5.89 8.22 -3.43
N SER A 147 6.57 7.67 -2.43
CA SER A 147 7.89 8.15 -2.00
C SER A 147 9.05 7.63 -2.86
N ASP A 148 8.95 6.40 -3.36
CA ASP A 148 10.03 5.76 -4.13
C ASP A 148 9.85 5.95 -5.64
N SER A 149 10.82 6.61 -6.29
CA SER A 149 10.77 6.92 -7.72
C SER A 149 10.77 5.66 -8.60
N GLU A 150 11.41 4.57 -8.18
CA GLU A 150 11.39 3.33 -8.97
C GLU A 150 10.01 2.69 -8.94
N VAL A 151 9.35 2.67 -7.78
CA VAL A 151 7.96 2.21 -7.65
C VAL A 151 7.03 3.05 -8.53
N GLN A 152 7.17 4.38 -8.51
CA GLN A 152 6.40 5.26 -9.41
C GLN A 152 6.58 4.90 -10.88
N LYS A 153 7.82 4.70 -11.34
CA LYS A 153 8.11 4.36 -12.73
C LYS A 153 7.51 3.01 -13.12
N GLN A 154 7.59 2.01 -12.25
CA GLN A 154 6.97 0.70 -12.51
C GLN A 154 5.46 0.81 -12.62
N LEU A 155 4.80 1.52 -11.71
CA LEU A 155 3.35 1.71 -11.79
C LEU A 155 2.92 2.43 -13.08
N ARG A 156 3.68 3.45 -13.53
CA ARG A 156 3.41 4.10 -14.82
C ARG A 156 3.55 3.15 -16.01
N ARG A 157 4.48 2.20 -15.96
CA ARG A 157 4.67 1.18 -17.01
C ARG A 157 3.54 0.15 -17.01
N LEU A 158 3.11 -0.28 -15.82
CA LEU A 158 2.05 -1.27 -15.65
C LEU A 158 0.66 -0.70 -15.95
N SER A 159 0.48 0.63 -15.81
CA SER A 159 -0.75 1.35 -16.14
C SER A 159 -2.00 0.77 -15.46
N PRO A 160 -2.08 0.79 -14.11
CA PRO A 160 -3.23 0.25 -13.38
C PRO A 160 -4.54 0.93 -13.83
N LYS A 161 -5.61 0.14 -13.94
CA LYS A 161 -6.94 0.61 -14.36
C LYS A 161 -7.82 1.01 -13.19
N THR A 162 -7.55 0.44 -12.03
CA THR A 162 -8.29 0.75 -10.80
C THR A 162 -7.36 1.25 -9.70
N LEU A 163 -7.91 2.04 -8.79
CA LEU A 163 -7.15 2.51 -7.64
C LEU A 163 -6.75 1.35 -6.71
N ALA A 164 -7.59 0.32 -6.59
CA ALA A 164 -7.28 -0.90 -5.84
C ALA A 164 -6.08 -1.63 -6.45
N GLU A 165 -6.10 -1.86 -7.77
CA GLU A 165 -4.98 -2.46 -8.50
C GLU A 165 -3.70 -1.64 -8.34
N ALA A 166 -3.78 -0.31 -8.37
CA ALA A 166 -2.62 0.55 -8.14
C ALA A 166 -2.02 0.36 -6.74
N VAL A 167 -2.85 0.18 -5.71
CA VAL A 167 -2.40 -0.09 -4.34
C VAL A 167 -1.74 -1.46 -4.25
N ASP A 168 -2.33 -2.49 -4.83
CA ASP A 168 -1.78 -3.86 -4.82
C ASP A 168 -0.43 -3.93 -5.54
N LEU A 169 -0.33 -3.27 -6.70
CA LEU A 169 0.93 -3.15 -7.43
C LEU A 169 1.98 -2.37 -6.63
N ALA A 170 1.60 -1.25 -6.00
CA ALA A 170 2.52 -0.48 -5.16
C ALA A 170 3.06 -1.32 -3.99
N LEU A 171 2.19 -2.05 -3.29
CA LEU A 171 2.59 -2.95 -2.20
C LEU A 171 3.57 -4.03 -2.67
N ARG A 172 3.29 -4.64 -3.82
CA ARG A 172 4.16 -5.63 -4.45
C ARG A 172 5.53 -5.04 -4.79
N GLU A 173 5.58 -3.88 -5.44
CA GLU A 173 6.83 -3.26 -5.85
C GLU A 173 7.65 -2.73 -4.65
N GLU A 174 7.01 -2.20 -3.60
CA GLU A 174 7.68 -1.82 -2.35
C GLU A 174 8.35 -3.01 -1.67
N SER A 175 7.74 -4.20 -1.76
CA SER A 175 8.32 -5.43 -1.22
C SER A 175 9.61 -5.81 -1.96
N TYR A 176 9.65 -5.68 -3.30
CA TYR A 176 10.85 -5.96 -4.09
C TYR A 176 11.97 -4.96 -3.80
N VAL A 177 11.65 -3.67 -3.77
CA VAL A 177 12.63 -2.62 -3.44
C VAL A 177 13.23 -2.84 -2.05
N THR A 178 12.42 -3.27 -1.08
CA THR A 178 12.89 -3.59 0.27
C THR A 178 13.85 -4.78 0.27
N LEU A 179 13.59 -5.81 -0.54
CA LEU A 179 14.48 -6.96 -0.70
C LEU A 179 15.80 -6.58 -1.38
N GLU A 180 15.75 -5.74 -2.42
CA GLU A 180 16.94 -5.27 -3.11
C GLU A 180 17.83 -4.41 -2.21
N LYS A 181 17.24 -3.51 -1.42
CA LYS A 181 17.98 -2.70 -0.43
C LYS A 181 18.65 -3.55 0.66
N LYS A 182 18.10 -4.73 0.97
CA LYS A 182 18.66 -5.69 1.94
C LYS A 182 19.75 -6.59 1.37
N ARG A 183 19.85 -6.72 0.05
CA ARG A 183 21.00 -7.42 -0.55
C ARG A 183 22.24 -6.58 -0.25
N PRO A 184 23.30 -7.14 0.36
CA PRO A 184 24.55 -6.42 0.47
C PRO A 184 24.92 -6.01 -0.95
N LYS A 185 25.21 -4.72 -1.15
CA LYS A 185 25.81 -4.26 -2.40
C LYS A 185 27.12 -5.04 -2.52
N THR A 186 27.12 -6.14 -3.27
CA THR A 186 28.34 -6.63 -3.90
C THR A 186 28.83 -5.42 -4.65
N GLN A 187 29.91 -4.82 -4.13
CA GLN A 187 30.58 -3.71 -4.78
C GLN A 187 30.67 -4.05 -6.26
N SER A 188 30.01 -3.24 -7.08
CA SER A 188 30.39 -3.09 -8.46
C SER A 188 31.91 -2.97 -8.47
N LEU A 189 32.56 -3.85 -9.24
CA LEU A 189 33.98 -3.81 -9.58
C LEU A 189 34.32 -2.39 -10.04
N SER A 190 34.66 -1.54 -9.08
CA SER A 190 35.33 -0.27 -9.26
C SER A 190 36.74 -0.58 -8.80
N GLU A 191 37.67 -0.38 -9.73
CA GLU A 191 39.12 -0.58 -9.63
C GLU A 191 39.58 -1.06 -8.25
N VAL A 192 39.81 -2.37 -8.16
CA VAL A 192 40.62 -2.91 -7.08
C VAL A 192 42.02 -2.33 -7.30
N GLU A 193 42.32 -1.24 -6.60
CA GLU A 193 43.70 -0.86 -6.31
C GLU A 193 44.41 -2.16 -5.85
N PRO A 194 45.46 -2.61 -6.56
CA PRO A 194 46.06 -3.90 -6.28
C PRO A 194 46.60 -3.87 -4.86
N SER A 195 45.94 -4.60 -3.97
CA SER A 195 46.42 -4.90 -2.63
C SER A 195 47.88 -5.33 -2.69
N ASP A 196 48.69 -4.97 -1.69
CA ASP A 196 50.10 -5.36 -1.58
C ASP A 196 50.31 -6.85 -1.84
N GLN A 197 49.32 -7.69 -1.49
CA GLN A 197 49.33 -9.13 -1.75
C GLN A 197 49.33 -9.47 -3.24
N PHE A 198 48.59 -8.75 -4.08
CA PHE A 198 48.58 -8.93 -5.53
C PHE A 198 49.94 -8.57 -6.15
N SER A 199 50.62 -7.55 -5.60
CA SER A 199 51.99 -7.19 -6.01
C SER A 199 53.04 -8.25 -5.63
N VAL A 200 52.85 -8.92 -4.49
CA VAL A 200 53.71 -10.01 -4.02
C VAL A 200 53.50 -11.24 -4.89
N PHE A 201 52.25 -11.61 -5.16
CA PHE A 201 51.92 -12.72 -6.06
C PHE A 201 52.43 -12.49 -7.49
N SER A 202 52.31 -11.27 -8.02
CA SER A 202 52.82 -10.96 -9.37
C SER A 202 54.35 -11.07 -9.45
N LYS A 203 55.07 -10.65 -8.41
CA LYS A 203 56.54 -10.81 -8.35
C LYS A 203 56.95 -12.28 -8.28
N GLN A 204 56.25 -13.08 -7.46
CA GLN A 204 56.49 -14.51 -7.37
C GLN A 204 56.21 -15.24 -8.70
N LEU A 205 55.19 -14.83 -9.45
CA LEU A 205 54.89 -15.36 -10.79
C LEU A 205 56.00 -15.06 -11.80
N GLU A 206 56.56 -13.85 -11.76
CA GLU A 206 57.66 -13.43 -12.62
C GLU A 206 58.95 -14.19 -12.31
N GLU A 207 59.25 -14.40 -11.02
CA GLU A 207 60.39 -15.20 -10.55
C GLU A 207 60.24 -16.69 -10.95
N LEU A 208 59.03 -17.25 -10.86
CA LEU A 208 58.73 -18.61 -11.30
C LEU A 208 58.90 -18.77 -12.81
N ARG A 209 58.44 -17.80 -13.60
CA ARG A 209 58.63 -17.81 -15.06
C ARG A 209 60.12 -17.86 -15.41
N GLU A 210 60.93 -17.09 -14.68
CA GLU A 210 62.36 -16.99 -14.94
C GLU A 210 63.10 -18.26 -14.51
N CYS A 211 62.66 -18.89 -13.40
CA CYS A 211 63.13 -20.21 -12.99
C CYS A 211 62.80 -21.29 -14.04
N VAL A 212 61.57 -21.29 -14.58
CA VAL A 212 61.15 -22.23 -15.62
C VAL A 212 61.94 -22.00 -16.92
N ALA A 213 62.20 -20.74 -17.29
CA ALA A 213 63.03 -20.41 -18.45
C ALA A 213 64.48 -20.90 -18.27
N LYS A 214 65.07 -20.75 -17.08
CA LYS A 214 66.43 -21.25 -16.77
C LYS A 214 66.50 -22.77 -16.78
N LEU A 215 65.44 -23.46 -16.35
CA LEU A 215 65.34 -24.92 -16.43
C LEU A 215 65.13 -25.43 -17.87
N SER A 216 64.56 -24.61 -18.77
CA SER A 216 64.40 -24.96 -20.19
C SER A 216 65.68 -24.86 -21.03
N VAL A 217 66.74 -24.20 -20.52
CA VAL A 217 68.02 -24.00 -21.22
C VAL A 217 69.09 -25.03 -20.82
N GLY A 218 68.81 -25.84 -19.78
CA GLY A 218 69.62 -27.01 -19.46
C GLY A 218 69.39 -28.11 -20.49
N LYS A 219 70.31 -28.26 -21.46
CA LYS A 219 70.39 -29.41 -22.37
C LYS A 219 70.21 -30.71 -21.58
N PHE A 220 69.04 -31.33 -21.69
CA PHE A 220 68.94 -32.76 -21.47
C PHE A 220 69.62 -33.40 -22.67
N SER A 221 70.84 -33.92 -22.48
CA SER A 221 71.51 -34.75 -23.48
C SER A 221 70.62 -35.94 -23.73
N ALA A 222 70.04 -35.99 -24.93
CA ALA A 222 69.33 -37.14 -25.44
C ALA A 222 70.35 -38.27 -25.68
N ASP A 223 70.69 -39.00 -24.62
CA ASP A 223 71.20 -40.35 -24.77
C ASP A 223 70.02 -41.27 -25.08
N ARG A 224 70.18 -41.91 -26.23
CA ARG A 224 69.28 -42.85 -26.87
C ARG A 224 69.06 -44.05 -25.95
N VAL A 225 67.83 -44.27 -25.50
CA VAL A 225 67.35 -45.58 -25.05
C VAL A 225 66.03 -45.86 -25.77
N GLU A 226 66.02 -46.94 -26.54
CA GLU A 226 64.83 -47.55 -27.15
C GLU A 226 63.85 -47.98 -26.05
N GLU A 227 62.59 -47.56 -26.14
CA GLU A 227 61.50 -48.30 -25.49
C GLU A 227 60.20 -48.19 -26.27
N ALA A 228 59.47 -49.30 -26.26
CA ALA A 228 58.61 -49.79 -27.33
C ALA A 228 57.34 -48.99 -27.61
N ALA A 229 56.96 -48.95 -28.89
CA ALA A 229 55.66 -48.51 -29.35
C ALA A 229 54.54 -49.41 -28.81
N VAL A 230 53.81 -48.92 -27.81
CA VAL A 230 52.46 -49.42 -27.47
C VAL A 230 51.48 -48.30 -27.83
N ALA A 231 50.72 -48.51 -28.91
CA ALA A 231 49.68 -47.59 -29.34
C ALA A 231 48.50 -47.63 -28.33
N PRO A 232 48.08 -46.50 -27.74
CA PRO A 232 46.84 -46.45 -26.97
C PRO A 232 45.63 -46.45 -27.93
N ALA A 233 44.64 -47.28 -27.61
CA ALA A 233 43.39 -47.47 -28.35
C ALA A 233 42.56 -46.16 -28.45
N PRO A 234 41.74 -46.00 -29.50
CA PRO A 234 40.95 -44.80 -29.72
C PRO A 234 39.85 -44.64 -28.66
N ILE A 235 39.85 -43.51 -27.94
CA ILE A 235 38.76 -43.11 -27.05
C ILE A 235 37.64 -42.53 -27.92
N GLN A 236 36.47 -43.17 -27.90
CA GLN A 236 35.25 -42.65 -28.51
C GLN A 236 34.72 -41.47 -27.69
N ILE A 237 34.52 -40.32 -28.36
CA ILE A 237 33.76 -39.20 -27.80
C ILE A 237 32.28 -39.53 -27.97
N CYS A 238 31.61 -39.96 -26.91
CA CYS A 238 30.16 -40.09 -26.90
C CYS A 238 29.53 -38.68 -26.87
N SER A 239 28.79 -38.35 -27.92
CA SER A 239 27.94 -37.16 -27.99
C SER A 239 26.91 -37.18 -26.86
N ILE A 240 27.08 -36.34 -25.84
CA ILE A 240 26.06 -36.11 -24.82
C ILE A 240 24.98 -35.23 -25.45
N SER A 241 23.82 -35.81 -25.66
CA SER A 241 22.59 -35.12 -26.06
C SER A 241 22.06 -34.32 -24.87
N ASN A 242 21.77 -33.03 -25.10
CA ASN A 242 21.13 -32.16 -24.11
C ASN A 242 19.73 -32.70 -23.74
N PRO A 243 19.40 -32.88 -22.44
CA PRO A 243 18.03 -33.18 -22.04
C PRO A 243 17.13 -31.94 -22.15
N LYS A 244 15.90 -32.15 -22.65
CA LYS A 244 14.85 -31.13 -22.80
C LYS A 244 14.37 -30.59 -21.44
N PRO A 245 13.91 -29.32 -21.37
CA PRO A 245 13.39 -28.74 -20.14
C PRO A 245 12.00 -29.30 -19.80
N HIS A 246 11.87 -29.79 -18.56
CA HIS A 246 10.59 -30.17 -17.97
C HIS A 246 9.86 -28.94 -17.44
N HIS A 247 8.66 -28.68 -17.99
CA HIS A 247 7.67 -27.77 -17.43
C HIS A 247 7.13 -28.35 -16.11
N LEU A 248 7.18 -27.56 -15.04
CA LEU A 248 6.42 -27.79 -13.82
C LEU A 248 5.67 -26.52 -13.43
N TYR A 249 4.36 -26.55 -13.65
CA TYR A 249 3.36 -25.84 -12.85
C TYR A 249 2.27 -26.85 -12.52
N PRO A 250 1.81 -26.96 -11.27
CA PRO A 250 0.54 -27.58 -10.95
C PRO A 250 -0.57 -26.53 -10.94
N ALA A 251 -1.66 -26.86 -11.63
CA ALA A 251 -2.97 -26.27 -11.48
C ALA A 251 -3.67 -26.82 -10.21
N ASP A 252 -4.78 -26.17 -9.86
CA ASP A 252 -5.80 -26.53 -8.86
C ASP A 252 -5.55 -26.17 -7.40
N VAL A 253 -6.10 -25.01 -6.99
CA VAL A 253 -6.97 -24.93 -5.80
C VAL A 253 -8.03 -23.81 -5.96
N GLY A 254 -9.31 -24.19 -5.98
CA GLY A 254 -10.34 -23.51 -5.20
C GLY A 254 -11.23 -22.45 -5.85
N ASP A 255 -12.28 -22.91 -6.54
CA ASP A 255 -13.55 -22.19 -6.63
C ASP A 255 -14.13 -21.96 -5.22
N PHE A 256 -14.35 -20.71 -4.82
CA PHE A 256 -15.21 -20.38 -3.68
C PHE A 256 -15.89 -19.01 -3.88
N LEU A 257 -17.20 -19.08 -4.10
CA LEU A 257 -18.27 -18.10 -3.84
C LEU A 257 -18.36 -16.83 -4.70
N LEU A 258 -19.09 -17.01 -5.81
CA LEU A 258 -19.93 -16.00 -6.44
C LEU A 258 -21.28 -15.96 -5.68
N GLY A 259 -21.45 -14.97 -4.82
CA GLY A 259 -22.69 -14.69 -4.08
C GLY A 259 -22.61 -13.32 -3.44
N ASP A 260 -23.67 -12.54 -3.57
CA ASP A 260 -23.89 -11.19 -2.98
C ASP A 260 -23.50 -9.98 -3.84
N LEU A 261 -24.07 -9.92 -5.05
CA LEU A 261 -24.14 -8.70 -5.88
C LEU A 261 -25.48 -7.94 -5.76
N GLU A 262 -26.32 -8.22 -4.77
CA GLU A 262 -27.63 -7.52 -4.60
C GLU A 262 -27.71 -6.54 -3.44
N ILE A 263 -26.69 -6.42 -2.58
CA ILE A 263 -26.74 -5.52 -1.40
C ILE A 263 -26.21 -4.11 -1.73
N MET A 264 -25.41 -3.94 -2.79
CA MET A 264 -24.80 -2.65 -3.15
C MET A 264 -25.73 -1.69 -3.92
N SER A 265 -26.93 -2.12 -4.30
CA SER A 265 -27.90 -1.29 -5.04
C SER A 265 -28.65 -0.28 -4.14
N PHE A 266 -28.79 -0.55 -2.84
CA PHE A 266 -29.64 0.27 -1.96
C PHE A 266 -28.98 1.52 -1.37
N ILE A 267 -27.64 1.59 -1.33
CA ILE A 267 -26.92 2.72 -0.68
C ILE A 267 -26.75 3.91 -1.65
N LYS A 268 -26.89 3.72 -2.96
CA LYS A 268 -26.61 4.76 -3.96
C LYS A 268 -27.70 5.82 -4.12
N LEU A 269 -28.88 5.68 -3.52
CA LEU A 269 -30.04 6.52 -3.84
C LEU A 269 -30.44 7.59 -2.80
N ASN A 270 -29.84 7.64 -1.61
CA ASN A 270 -30.34 8.51 -0.52
C ASN A 270 -29.35 9.52 0.07
N ILE A 271 -28.20 9.77 -0.58
CA ILE A 271 -27.18 10.72 -0.07
C ILE A 271 -27.03 11.98 -0.97
N LEU A 272 -27.86 12.14 -2.00
CA LEU A 272 -27.80 13.30 -2.91
C LEU A 272 -29.14 14.04 -3.08
N SER A 273 -29.89 14.23 -1.99
CA SER A 273 -30.98 15.22 -1.93
C SER A 273 -30.89 16.09 -0.69
#